data_AF-G5J6F5-F1
#
_entry.id   AF-G5J6F5-F1
#
_cell.length_a   1.000
_cell.length_b   1.000
_cell.length_c   1.000
_cell.angle_alpha   90.00
_cell.angle_beta   90.00
_cell.angle_gamma   90.00
#
_symmetry.space_group_name_H-M   'P 1'
#
loop_
_entity.id
_entity.type
_entity.pdbx_description
1 polymer ?
#
loop_
_entity_poly.entity_id
_entity_poly.type
_entity_poly.pdbx_seq_one_letter_code
_entity_poly.pdbx_strand_id
1 'polypeptide(L)' 'MTQITGKTTLGSPNNQAYIKLLQAFPPRPIASEEDYQTTQKVIDQLIDQGSLTTEEQDYLNVLGCLIRDYEDLYYPFN' A
#
# COMPACT_ATOMS: atom_id res chain seq x y z
N MET A 1 -36.63 0.48 28.84
CA MET A 1 -35.39 1.00 28.25
C MET A 1 -34.68 -0.19 27.61
N THR A 2 -34.60 -0.23 26.28
CA THR A 2 -34.08 -1.39 25.53
C THR A 2 -32.66 -1.08 25.09
N GLN A 3 -31.68 -1.89 25.49
CA GLN A 3 -30.28 -1.70 25.12
C GLN A 3 -30.05 -2.22 23.69
N ILE A 4 -29.57 -1.35 22.80
CA ILE A 4 -29.18 -1.69 21.44
C ILE A 4 -27.69 -2.05 21.49
N THR A 5 -27.35 -3.32 21.60
CA THR A 5 -25.95 -3.76 21.48
C THR A 5 -25.61 -3.82 20.00
N GLY A 6 -25.07 -2.73 19.46
CA GLY A 6 -24.46 -2.73 18.13
C GLY A 6 -23.28 -3.71 18.12
N LYS A 7 -23.42 -4.81 17.38
CA LYS A 7 -22.32 -5.72 17.10
C LYS A 7 -21.34 -4.99 16.19
N THR A 8 -20.30 -4.38 16.76
CA THR A 8 -19.15 -3.94 15.99
C THR A 8 -18.53 -5.19 15.37
N THR A 9 -18.60 -5.30 14.04
CA THR A 9 -17.75 -6.22 13.29
C THR A 9 -16.33 -5.72 13.45
N LEU A 10 -15.61 -6.21 14.46
CA LEU A 10 -14.16 -6.14 14.52
C LEU A 10 -13.67 -6.70 13.18
N GLY A 11 -13.16 -5.83 12.31
CA GLY A 11 -12.47 -6.26 11.09
C GLY A 11 -11.47 -7.34 11.47
N SER A 12 -11.41 -8.40 10.67
CA SER A 12 -10.58 -9.58 10.94
C SER A 12 -9.18 -9.16 11.43
N PRO A 13 -8.65 -9.74 12.52
CA PRO A 13 -7.37 -9.32 13.11
C PRO A 13 -6.19 -9.30 12.12
N ASN A 14 -6.29 -10.04 11.00
CA ASN A 14 -5.33 -9.99 9.88
C ASN A 14 -5.14 -8.60 9.26
N ASN A 15 -6.11 -7.69 9.35
CA ASN A 15 -6.00 -6.41 8.66
C ASN A 15 -5.11 -5.38 9.39
N GLN A 16 -4.68 -5.64 10.64
CA GLN A 16 -3.91 -4.64 11.39
C GLN A 16 -2.51 -4.38 10.78
N ALA A 17 -1.86 -5.41 10.21
CA ALA A 17 -0.57 -5.24 9.54
C ALA A 17 -0.73 -4.37 8.29
N TYR A 18 -1.73 -4.67 7.46
CA TYR A 18 -2.04 -3.86 6.28
C TYR A 18 -2.40 -2.41 6.62
N ILE A 19 -3.25 -2.18 7.63
CA ILE A 19 -3.58 -0.83 8.09
C ILE A 19 -2.34 -0.06 8.56
N LYS A 20 -1.37 -0.72 9.21
CA LYS A 20 -0.11 -0.08 9.60
C LYS A 20 0.73 0.34 8.39
N LEU A 21 0.77 -0.47 7.33
CA LEU A 21 1.44 -0.11 6.07
C LEU A 21 0.80 1.14 5.45
N LEU A 22 -0.54 1.16 5.35
CA LEU A 22 -1.29 2.31 4.84
C LEU A 22 -1.09 3.57 5.68
N GLN A 23 -0.95 3.44 6.99
CA GLN A 23 -0.70 4.58 7.88
C GLN A 23 0.75 5.10 7.77
N ALA A 24 1.72 4.20 7.59
CA ALA A 24 3.12 4.56 7.45
C ALA A 24 3.40 5.25 6.12
N PHE A 25 2.84 4.74 5.02
CA PHE A 25 2.96 5.33 3.69
C PHE A 25 1.62 5.18 2.94
N PRO A 26 0.75 6.20 2.99
CA PRO A 26 -0.56 6.12 2.37
C PRO A 26 -0.43 6.19 0.84
N PRO A 27 -0.91 5.18 0.08
CA PRO A 27 -0.80 5.17 -1.37
C PRO A 27 -1.64 6.32 -1.97
N ARG A 28 -1.02 7.10 -2.85
CA ARG A 28 -1.66 8.15 -3.66
C ARG A 28 -1.10 8.12 -5.07
N PRO A 29 -1.83 8.62 -6.09
CA PRO A 29 -1.27 8.80 -7.42
C PRO A 29 0.04 9.56 -7.36
N ILE A 30 1.05 9.06 -8.07
CA ILE A 30 2.37 9.68 -8.17
C ILE A 30 2.24 10.88 -9.10
N ALA A 31 2.52 12.08 -8.59
CA ALA A 31 2.34 13.33 -9.34
C ALA A 31 3.66 14.04 -9.64
N SER A 32 4.77 13.52 -9.11
CA SER A 32 6.10 14.11 -9.26
C SER A 32 7.19 13.03 -9.25
N GLU A 33 8.37 13.41 -9.76
CA GLU A 33 9.56 12.56 -9.72
C GLU A 33 10.00 12.26 -8.27
N GLU A 34 9.79 13.20 -7.34
CA GLU A 34 10.08 12.96 -5.91
C GLU A 34 9.15 11.91 -5.29
N ASP A 35 7.85 11.95 -5.63
CA ASP A 35 6.89 10.92 -5.22
C ASP A 35 7.26 9.56 -5.82
N TYR A 36 7.70 9.55 -7.08
CA TYR A 36 8.13 8.35 -7.78
C TYR A 36 9.31 7.69 -7.07
N GLN A 37 10.39 8.45 -6.84
CA GLN A 37 11.59 7.96 -6.15
C GLN A 37 11.29 7.52 -4.71
N THR A 38 10.41 8.23 -4.00
CA THR A 38 10.01 7.84 -2.64
C THR A 38 9.23 6.53 -2.65
N THR A 39 8.30 6.37 -3.59
CA THR A 39 7.53 5.13 -3.74
C THR A 39 8.42 3.95 -4.11
N GLN A 40 9.40 4.14 -5.03
CA GLN A 40 10.38 3.11 -5.36
C GLN A 40 11.20 2.67 -4.15
N LYS A 41 11.66 3.62 -3.32
CA LYS A 41 12.40 3.28 -2.09
C LYS A 41 11.58 2.44 -1.11
N VAL A 42 10.27 2.71 -0.99
CA VAL A 42 9.38 1.89 -0.15
C VAL A 42 9.23 0.48 -0.71
N ILE A 43 9.09 0.36 -2.03
CA ILE A 43 9.06 -0.94 -2.73
C ILE A 43 10.36 -1.72 -2.49
N ASP A 44 11.51 -1.08 -2.68
CA ASP A 44 12.82 -1.69 -2.48
C ASP A 44 12.98 -2.20 -1.05
N GLN A 45 12.58 -1.39 -0.05
CA GLN A 45 12.61 -1.78 1.35
C GLN A 45 11.72 -2.99 1.67
N LEU A 46 10.58 -3.15 0.99
CA LEU A 46 9.74 -4.33 1.15
C LEU A 46 10.42 -5.55 0.51
N ILE A 47 10.93 -5.42 -0.71
CA ILE A 47 11.60 -6.52 -1.43
C ILE A 47 12.84 -7.01 -0.67
N ASP A 48 13.62 -6.10 -0.10
CA ASP A 48 14.84 -6.41 0.66
C ASP A 48 14.57 -7.23 1.95
N GLN A 49 13.33 -7.24 2.47
CA GLN A 49 12.94 -8.10 3.59
C GLN A 49 12.90 -9.58 3.22
N GLY A 50 12.80 -9.89 1.92
CA GLY A 50 12.74 -11.25 1.39
C GLY A 50 11.35 -11.87 1.55
N SER A 51 11.09 -12.49 2.70
CA SER A 51 9.84 -13.22 2.94
C SER A 51 8.71 -12.28 3.37
N LEU A 52 7.92 -11.82 2.39
CA LEU A 52 6.76 -10.96 2.63
C LEU A 52 5.57 -11.74 3.21
N THR A 53 4.87 -11.10 4.14
CA THR A 53 3.53 -11.51 4.56
C THR A 53 2.51 -11.28 3.44
N THR A 54 1.33 -11.91 3.54
CA THR A 54 0.23 -11.68 2.59
C THR A 54 -0.13 -10.19 2.51
N GLU A 55 -0.19 -9.52 3.65
CA GLU A 55 -0.53 -8.09 3.73
C GLU A 55 0.53 -7.20 3.07
N GLU A 56 1.81 -7.50 3.26
CA GLU A 56 2.90 -6.78 2.60
C GLU A 56 2.93 -7.03 1.09
N GLN A 57 2.62 -8.27 0.66
CA GLN A 57 2.52 -8.60 -0.76
C GLN A 57 1.34 -7.87 -1.43
N ASP A 58 0.18 -7.82 -0.78
CA ASP A 58 -0.99 -7.08 -1.26
C ASP A 58 -0.68 -5.58 -1.36
N TYR A 59 0.00 -5.03 -0.36
CA TYR A 59 0.42 -3.64 -0.35
C TYR A 59 1.47 -3.33 -1.44
N LEU A 60 2.45 -4.22 -1.63
CA LEU A 60 3.44 -4.13 -2.70
C LEU A 60 2.77 -4.09 -4.09
N ASN A 61 1.73 -4.90 -4.30
CA ASN A 61 0.95 -4.89 -5.54
C ASN A 61 0.28 -3.53 -5.78
N VAL A 62 -0.27 -2.90 -4.73
CA VAL A 62 -0.87 -1.56 -4.83
C VAL A 62 0.18 -0.53 -5.24
N LEU A 63 1.36 -0.53 -4.61
CA LEU A 63 2.44 0.40 -4.95
C LEU A 63 2.97 0.18 -6.37
N GLY A 64 3.09 -1.08 -6.81
CA GLY A 64 3.50 -1.43 -8.17
C GLY A 64 2.55 -0.89 -9.24
N CYS A 65 1.23 -0.88 -8.98
CA CYS A 65 0.28 -0.23 -9.88
C CYS A 65 0.54 1.28 -10.01
N LEU A 66 0.85 1.97 -8.91
CA LEU A 66 1.13 3.41 -8.93
C LEU A 66 2.38 3.75 -9.74
N ILE A 67 3.44 2.95 -9.58
CA ILE A 67 4.68 3.06 -10.35
C ILE A 67 4.40 2.89 -11.83
N ARG A 68 3.69 1.82 -12.21
CA ARG A 68 3.35 1.56 -13.61
C ARG A 68 2.53 2.69 -14.22
N ASP A 69 1.49 3.14 -13.53
CA ASP A 69 0.62 4.21 -14.02
C ASP A 69 1.41 5.52 -14.25
N TYR A 70 2.43 5.79 -13.43
CA TYR A 70 3.35 6.91 -13.63
C TYR A 70 4.31 6.67 -14.81
N GLU A 71 4.95 5.52 -14.89
CA GLU A 71 5.88 5.17 -15.97
C GLU A 71 5.21 5.21 -17.34
N ASP A 72 3.97 4.73 -17.46
CA ASP A 72 3.21 4.78 -18.71
C ASP A 72 2.99 6.22 -19.21
N LEU A 73 2.91 7.20 -18.29
CA LEU A 73 2.69 8.61 -18.62
C LEU A 73 3.99 9.37 -18.92
N TYR A 74 5.08 9.05 -18.22
CA TYR A 74 6.31 9.86 -18.22
C TYR A 74 7.53 9.15 -18.84
N TYR A 75 7.52 7.83 -18.92
CA TYR A 75 8.60 6.99 -19.46
C TYR A 75 8.08 5.95 -20.49
N PRO A 76 7.38 6.37 -21.55
CA PRO A 76 6.86 5.44 -22.55
C PRO A 76 8.02 4.74 -23.28
N PHE A 77 7.86 3.43 -23.52
CA PHE A 77 8.81 2.65 -24.33
C PHE A 77 8.90 3.24 -25.76
N ASN A 78 10.09 3.69 -26.15
CA ASN A 78 10.39 4.26 -27.47
C ASN A 78 10.83 3.21 -28.49
#